data_AF-A0A8X6YLQ7-F1
#
_entry.id   AF-A0A8X6YLQ7-F1
#
_cell.length_a   1.000
_cell.length_b   1.000
_cell.length_c   1.000
_cell.angle_alpha   90.00
_cell.angle_beta   90.00
_cell.angle_gamma   90.00
#
_symmetry.space_group_name_H-M   'P 1'
#
loop_
_entity.id
_entity.type
_entity.pdbx_description
1 polymer ?
#
loop_
_entity_poly.entity_id
_entity_poly.type
_entity_poly.pdbx_seq_one_letter_code
_entity_poly.pdbx_strand_id
1 'polypeptide(L)'
;MRQHVQKLSAGHSGEHVLPDLRSHWLSLLAMCSFTTQMESHVATKTPVQKSFVRFRMIIKREKYADIGYNFLVGGDGQIYEGRGWKAVGAHTQGYNSKSLGISFMGNFDKIEPSASMLNAMKNLIDCGMQKKFISATLQIHGHRDAKCTICPGTALYGIIKQWTGFKGGKLLGYVC
;
A
#
# COMPACT_ATOMS: atom_id res chain seq x y z
N MET A 1 23.19 -18.75 6.75
CA MET A 1 22.42 -19.92 6.32
C MET A 1 21.57 -19.52 5.13
N ARG A 2 21.90 -20.07 3.96
CA ARG A 2 21.16 -19.88 2.71
C ARG A 2 19.86 -20.67 2.80
N GLN A 3 18.76 -20.11 2.33
CA GLN A 3 17.62 -20.92 1.91
C GLN A 3 17.29 -20.61 0.46
N HIS A 4 17.20 -21.71 -0.29
CA HIS A 4 16.96 -21.84 -1.70
C HIS A 4 15.60 -21.28 -2.12
N VAL A 5 15.56 -20.64 -3.28
CA VAL A 5 14.33 -20.49 -4.08
C VAL A 5 14.52 -21.40 -5.29
N GLN A 6 13.67 -22.43 -5.41
CA GLN A 6 13.65 -23.34 -6.56
C GLN A 6 12.97 -22.67 -7.76
N LYS A 7 13.57 -22.87 -8.93
CA LYS A 7 13.04 -22.53 -10.24
C LYS A 7 12.43 -23.81 -10.81
N LEU A 8 11.12 -23.84 -11.05
CA LEU A 8 10.49 -24.92 -11.84
C LEU A 8 10.28 -24.39 -13.27
N SER A 9 10.96 -25.02 -14.23
CA SER A 9 10.83 -24.78 -15.66
C SER A 9 9.75 -25.69 -16.26
N ALA A 10 8.85 -25.12 -17.06
CA ALA A 10 7.82 -25.86 -17.79
C ALA A 10 8.42 -26.59 -19.01
N GLY A 11 8.17 -27.90 -19.11
CA GLY A 11 8.39 -28.71 -20.30
C GLY A 11 7.11 -28.82 -21.13
N HIS A 12 7.23 -28.69 -22.44
CA HIS A 12 6.19 -28.93 -23.45
C HIS A 12 5.98 -30.43 -23.72
N SER A 13 4.74 -30.87 -23.92
CA SER A 13 4.30 -31.74 -25.04
C SER A 13 2.88 -32.30 -24.81
N GLY A 14 2.08 -32.41 -25.88
CA GLY A 14 1.00 -33.40 -26.01
C GLY A 14 -0.42 -32.88 -26.20
N GLU A 15 -0.88 -32.89 -27.44
CA GLU A 15 -2.25 -32.69 -27.93
C GLU A 15 -3.18 -33.88 -27.62
N HIS A 16 -4.45 -33.63 -27.30
CA HIS A 16 -5.58 -34.53 -27.55
C HIS A 16 -6.89 -33.71 -27.65
N VAL A 17 -7.77 -34.10 -28.59
CA VAL A 17 -8.80 -33.26 -29.24
C VAL A 17 -10.24 -33.81 -28.99
N LEU A 18 -11.15 -32.90 -28.55
CA LEU A 18 -12.64 -32.78 -28.74
C LEU A 18 -13.66 -33.70 -28.01
N PRO A 19 -14.98 -33.33 -27.89
CA PRO A 19 -15.69 -32.06 -28.15
C PRO A 19 -16.76 -31.57 -27.10
N ASP A 20 -17.17 -30.29 -27.26
CA ASP A 20 -18.49 -29.60 -27.06
C ASP A 20 -19.33 -29.73 -25.76
N LEU A 21 -19.59 -28.59 -25.09
CA LEU A 21 -20.95 -28.04 -24.79
C LEU A 21 -20.91 -26.87 -23.78
N ARG A 22 -21.41 -25.71 -24.24
CA ARG A 22 -22.18 -24.66 -23.52
C ARG A 22 -22.03 -24.55 -22.00
N SER A 23 -21.58 -23.37 -21.53
CA SER A 23 -22.39 -22.46 -20.68
C SER A 23 -21.56 -21.34 -20.06
N HIS A 24 -22.03 -20.11 -20.28
CA HIS A 24 -22.04 -18.95 -19.39
C HIS A 24 -21.38 -19.11 -18.02
N TRP A 25 -20.50 -18.19 -17.65
CA TRP A 25 -20.56 -17.33 -16.46
C TRP A 25 -19.22 -16.57 -16.36
N LEU A 26 -19.27 -15.24 -16.48
CA LEU A 26 -18.15 -14.36 -16.18
C LEU A 26 -17.67 -14.65 -14.75
N SER A 27 -16.55 -15.34 -14.62
CA SER A 27 -15.82 -15.44 -13.35
C SER A 27 -15.00 -14.16 -13.18
N LEU A 28 -15.69 -13.10 -12.76
CA LEU A 28 -15.11 -11.89 -12.17
C LEU A 28 -14.45 -12.26 -10.83
N LEU A 29 -13.25 -12.84 -10.93
CA LEU A 29 -12.30 -12.91 -9.83
C LEU A 29 -10.99 -12.31 -10.34
N ALA A 30 -11.03 -11.02 -10.66
CA ALA A 30 -9.82 -10.21 -10.68
C ALA A 30 -9.33 -10.13 -9.24
N MET A 31 -8.49 -11.10 -8.87
CA MET A 31 -7.83 -11.14 -7.59
C MET A 31 -7.14 -9.79 -7.38
N CYS A 32 -7.50 -9.10 -6.29
CA CYS A 32 -6.75 -8.00 -5.70
C CYS A 32 -5.35 -8.52 -5.31
N SER A 33 -4.52 -8.71 -6.33
CA SER A 33 -3.17 -9.28 -6.34
C SER A 33 -2.40 -8.55 -7.42
N PHE A 34 -1.91 -7.37 -7.09
CA PHE A 34 -0.77 -6.79 -7.78
C PHE A 34 0.25 -6.37 -6.73
N THR A 35 0.88 -7.37 -6.12
CA THR A 35 2.14 -7.20 -5.40
C THR A 35 3.24 -7.55 -6.40
N THR A 36 3.79 -6.56 -7.11
CA THR A 36 4.88 -6.83 -8.06
C THR A 36 6.14 -7.19 -7.29
N GLN A 37 6.65 -8.39 -7.55
CA GLN A 37 7.87 -8.97 -6.98
C GLN A 37 9.11 -8.21 -7.51
N MET A 38 9.99 -7.78 -6.60
CA MET A 38 11.23 -7.07 -6.93
C MET A 38 12.32 -8.05 -7.38
N GLU A 39 12.70 -8.05 -8.67
CA GLU A 39 13.98 -8.58 -9.11
C GLU A 39 15.00 -7.48 -9.41
N SER A 40 16.25 -7.82 -9.17
CA SER A 40 17.40 -6.96 -8.92
C SER A 40 18.28 -6.78 -10.16
N HIS A 41 18.54 -5.54 -10.62
CA HIS A 41 19.79 -5.19 -11.28
C HIS A 41 20.21 -3.73 -10.99
N VAL A 42 21.51 -3.57 -10.71
CA VAL A 42 22.16 -2.37 -10.17
C VAL A 42 22.67 -1.52 -11.35
N ALA A 43 21.91 -0.50 -11.77
CA ALA A 43 22.45 0.71 -12.44
C ALA A 43 21.39 1.80 -12.77
N THR A 44 20.10 1.48 -12.90
CA THR A 44 19.06 2.47 -13.29
C THR A 44 17.86 2.45 -12.34
N LYS A 45 18.03 2.98 -11.12
CA LYS A 45 16.94 2.95 -10.13
C LYS A 45 15.83 3.94 -10.48
N THR A 46 14.61 3.44 -10.73
CA THR A 46 13.41 4.25 -10.94
C THR A 46 13.10 5.11 -9.69
N PRO A 47 12.30 6.19 -9.78
CA PRO A 47 11.92 7.00 -8.63
C PRO A 47 11.34 6.18 -7.47
N VAL A 48 10.56 5.15 -7.79
CA VAL A 48 10.03 4.16 -6.86
C VAL A 48 11.14 3.43 -6.12
N GLN A 49 12.12 2.87 -6.85
CA GLN A 49 13.24 2.14 -6.27
C GLN A 49 14.13 3.04 -5.39
N LYS A 50 14.28 4.34 -5.73
CA LYS A 50 14.97 5.31 -4.87
C LYS A 50 14.24 5.53 -3.55
N SER A 51 12.92 5.65 -3.59
CA SER A 51 12.09 5.79 -2.38
C SER A 51 12.12 4.52 -1.52
N PHE A 52 12.07 3.31 -2.11
CA PHE A 52 12.28 2.06 -1.36
C PHE A 52 13.64 1.98 -0.69
N VAL A 53 14.71 2.38 -1.40
CA VAL A 53 16.06 2.44 -0.83
C VAL A 53 16.12 3.42 0.35
N ARG A 54 15.40 4.55 0.28
CA ARG A 54 15.29 5.50 1.40
C ARG A 54 14.56 4.90 2.59
N PHE A 55 13.43 4.23 2.39
CA PHE A 55 12.73 3.52 3.48
C PHE A 55 13.61 2.43 4.11
N ARG A 56 14.29 1.63 3.29
CA ARG A 56 15.22 0.60 3.76
C ARG A 56 16.38 1.18 4.57
N MET A 57 16.87 2.37 4.22
CA MET A 57 17.86 3.08 5.03
C MET A 57 17.31 3.54 6.38
N ILE A 58 16.06 4.04 6.44
CA ILE A 58 15.41 4.45 7.69
C ILE A 58 15.22 3.25 8.62
N ILE A 59 14.76 2.10 8.10
CA ILE A 59 14.59 0.87 8.89
C ILE A 59 15.91 0.46 9.57
N LYS A 60 17.02 0.50 8.82
CA LYS A 60 18.36 0.15 9.34
C LYS A 60 18.87 1.12 10.42
N ARG A 61 18.53 2.40 10.33
CA ARG A 61 19.00 3.44 11.28
C ARG A 61 18.17 3.46 12.56
N GLU A 62 16.86 3.31 12.44
CA GLU A 62 15.90 3.43 13.56
C GLU A 62 15.64 2.09 14.27
N LYS A 63 16.36 1.01 13.91
CA LYS A 63 16.20 -0.35 14.47
C LYS A 63 14.76 -0.89 14.43
N TYR A 64 13.93 -0.44 13.50
CA TYR A 64 12.63 -1.04 13.29
C TYR A 64 12.80 -2.46 12.73
N ALA A 65 12.01 -3.42 13.22
CA ALA A 65 12.01 -4.79 12.72
C ALA A 65 11.59 -4.87 11.24
N ASP A 66 10.80 -3.90 10.76
CA ASP A 66 10.32 -3.79 9.38
C ASP A 66 9.86 -2.34 9.09
N ILE A 67 9.48 -2.04 7.85
CA ILE A 67 8.86 -0.77 7.43
C ILE A 67 7.66 -0.43 8.34
N GLY A 68 7.56 0.83 8.77
CA GLY A 68 6.53 1.22 9.75
C GLY A 68 5.11 1.26 9.19
N TYR A 69 4.95 1.28 7.86
CA TYR A 69 3.65 1.40 7.19
C TYR A 69 3.13 0.03 6.74
N ASN A 70 1.81 -0.12 6.73
CA ASN A 70 1.12 -1.29 6.21
C ASN A 70 1.21 -1.34 4.68
N PHE A 71 1.01 -0.20 4.02
CA PHE A 71 1.10 -0.07 2.57
C PHE A 71 1.78 1.22 2.15
N LEU A 72 2.31 1.24 0.93
CA LEU A 72 2.86 2.42 0.29
C LEU A 72 2.23 2.62 -1.09
N VAL A 73 1.97 3.88 -1.43
CA VAL A 73 1.49 4.28 -2.76
C VAL A 73 2.67 4.85 -3.53
N GLY A 74 3.11 4.16 -4.57
CA GLY A 74 4.21 4.60 -5.42
C GLY A 74 3.76 5.64 -6.44
N GLY A 75 4.68 6.52 -6.86
CA GLY A 75 4.41 7.53 -7.90
C GLY A 75 4.07 6.96 -9.28
N ASP A 76 4.31 5.66 -9.47
CA ASP A 76 3.87 4.86 -10.61
C ASP A 76 2.39 4.44 -10.53
N GLY A 77 1.68 4.77 -9.45
CA GLY A 77 0.29 4.38 -9.24
C GLY A 77 0.11 2.96 -8.74
N GLN A 78 1.17 2.31 -8.24
CA GLN A 78 1.09 0.96 -7.69
C GLN A 78 1.02 0.98 -6.16
N ILE A 79 0.38 -0.03 -5.59
CA ILE A 79 0.42 -0.30 -4.15
C ILE A 79 1.53 -1.28 -3.85
N TYR A 80 2.34 -0.93 -2.86
CA TYR A 80 3.39 -1.78 -2.35
C TYR A 80 3.05 -2.22 -0.94
N GLU A 81 3.06 -3.53 -0.72
CA GLU A 81 2.82 -4.10 0.59
C GLU A 81 4.04 -3.89 1.50
N GLY A 82 3.81 -3.26 2.64
CA GLY A 82 4.74 -3.22 3.76
C GLY A 82 4.37 -4.33 4.74
N ARG A 83 3.85 -3.94 5.91
CA ARG A 83 3.36 -4.91 6.91
C ARG A 83 2.06 -5.62 6.52
N GLY A 84 1.37 -5.13 5.49
CA GLY A 84 0.13 -5.74 5.01
C GLY A 84 -1.06 -5.54 5.93
N TRP A 85 -2.11 -6.33 5.73
CA TRP A 85 -3.43 -6.13 6.36
C TRP A 85 -3.51 -6.51 7.85
N LYS A 86 -2.73 -7.50 8.27
CA LYS A 86 -2.94 -8.18 9.57
C LYS A 86 -1.90 -7.81 10.64
N ALA A 87 -0.75 -7.30 10.24
CA ALA A 87 0.32 -6.96 11.18
C ALA A 87 0.20 -5.52 11.70
N VAL A 88 0.53 -5.36 12.98
CA VAL A 88 0.55 -4.06 13.66
C VAL A 88 1.63 -3.15 13.06
N GLY A 89 1.23 -1.91 12.75
CA GLY A 89 2.09 -0.87 12.20
C GLY A 89 3.13 -0.30 13.18
N ALA A 90 3.98 0.58 12.68
CA ALA A 90 4.85 1.46 13.48
C ALA A 90 4.91 2.87 12.86
N HIS A 91 3.75 3.39 12.47
CA HIS A 91 3.60 4.66 11.74
C HIS A 91 3.05 5.81 12.61
N THR A 92 2.21 5.52 13.59
CA THR A 92 1.53 6.54 14.41
C THR A 92 1.33 6.03 15.84
N GLN A 93 2.04 6.66 16.78
CA GLN A 93 1.95 6.34 18.20
C GLN A 93 0.50 6.42 18.70
N GLY A 94 0.06 5.45 19.51
CA GLY A 94 -1.32 5.34 19.99
C GLY A 94 -2.33 4.75 18.99
N TYR A 95 -1.98 4.69 17.70
CA TYR A 95 -2.88 4.23 16.63
C TYR A 95 -2.38 3.00 15.85
N ASN A 96 -1.10 2.62 16.00
CA ASN A 96 -0.50 1.47 15.30
C ASN A 96 -1.30 0.14 15.36
N SER A 97 -1.99 -0.14 16.47
CA SER A 97 -2.80 -1.35 16.66
C SER A 97 -4.28 -1.19 16.31
N LYS A 98 -4.69 0.02 15.94
CA LYS A 98 -6.09 0.40 15.71
C LYS A 98 -6.36 0.92 14.29
N SER A 99 -5.32 1.11 13.50
CA SER A 99 -5.42 1.64 12.14
C SER A 99 -4.41 0.99 11.19
N LEU A 100 -4.64 1.19 9.90
CA LEU A 100 -3.70 0.86 8.84
C LEU A 100 -2.95 2.13 8.43
N GLY A 101 -1.62 2.10 8.51
CA GLY A 101 -0.78 3.19 8.06
C GLY A 101 -0.45 3.07 6.57
N ILE A 102 -0.82 4.07 5.78
CA ILE A 102 -0.55 4.10 4.34
C ILE A 102 0.28 5.33 4.00
N SER A 103 1.42 5.13 3.34
CA SER A 103 2.36 6.20 3.00
C SER A 103 2.36 6.48 1.49
N PHE A 104 2.08 7.72 1.10
CA PHE A 104 2.33 8.15 -0.28
C PHE A 104 3.82 8.46 -0.45
N MET A 105 4.45 7.82 -1.43
CA MET A 105 5.88 7.95 -1.68
C MET A 105 6.17 9.28 -2.39
N GLY A 106 6.43 10.33 -1.62
CA GLY A 106 6.74 11.67 -2.14
C GLY A 106 6.65 12.75 -1.06
N ASN A 107 6.70 14.02 -1.48
CA ASN A 107 6.42 15.18 -0.63
C ASN A 107 5.23 15.95 -1.22
N PHE A 108 4.09 15.88 -0.55
CA PHE A 108 2.83 16.46 -1.01
C PHE A 108 2.40 17.66 -0.18
N ASP A 109 3.38 18.44 0.31
CA ASP A 109 3.08 19.69 0.99
C ASP A 109 2.51 20.73 0.03
N LYS A 110 3.17 20.93 -1.11
CA LYS A 110 2.80 21.93 -2.13
C LYS A 110 2.31 21.34 -3.45
N ILE A 111 2.64 20.08 -3.73
CA ILE A 111 2.33 19.40 -4.98
C ILE A 111 1.33 18.30 -4.68
N GLU A 112 0.31 18.17 -5.52
CA GLU A 112 -0.68 17.11 -5.39
C GLU A 112 -0.11 15.76 -5.88
N PRO A 113 -0.51 14.63 -5.27
CA PRO A 113 -0.22 13.31 -5.84
C PRO A 113 -0.84 13.16 -7.21
N SER A 114 -0.25 12.32 -8.07
CA SER A 114 -0.84 12.04 -9.37
C SER A 114 -2.20 11.35 -9.23
N ALA A 115 -3.05 11.50 -10.24
CA ALA A 115 -4.34 10.80 -10.28
C ALA A 115 -4.20 9.28 -10.13
N SER A 116 -3.13 8.68 -10.69
CA SER A 116 -2.85 7.26 -10.56
C SER A 116 -2.59 6.84 -9.11
N MET A 117 -1.86 7.65 -8.33
CA MET A 117 -1.67 7.41 -6.89
C MET A 117 -2.98 7.47 -6.12
N LEU A 118 -3.81 8.49 -6.39
CA LEU A 118 -5.09 8.65 -5.71
C LEU A 118 -6.04 7.49 -6.03
N ASN A 119 -6.07 7.04 -7.28
CA ASN A 119 -6.89 5.91 -7.71
C ASN A 119 -6.41 4.59 -7.08
N ALA A 120 -5.09 4.37 -7.00
CA ALA A 120 -4.52 3.21 -6.33
C ALA A 120 -4.93 3.14 -4.86
N MET A 121 -4.91 4.28 -4.16
CA MET A 121 -5.35 4.37 -2.78
C MET A 121 -6.85 4.07 -2.60
N LYS A 122 -7.71 4.62 -3.48
CA LYS A 122 -9.15 4.33 -3.44
C LYS A 122 -9.42 2.84 -3.67
N ASN A 123 -8.80 2.24 -4.68
CA ASN A 123 -8.90 0.81 -4.95
C ASN A 123 -8.42 -0.05 -3.78
N LEU A 124 -7.38 0.39 -3.07
CA LEU A 124 -6.91 -0.28 -1.87
C LEU A 124 -7.94 -0.23 -0.74
N ILE A 125 -8.56 0.93 -0.51
CA ILE A 125 -9.64 1.08 0.48
C ILE A 125 -10.81 0.16 0.12
N ASP A 126 -11.26 0.19 -1.13
CA ASP A 126 -12.38 -0.63 -1.60
C ASP A 126 -12.09 -2.13 -1.44
N CYS A 127 -10.88 -2.58 -1.83
CA CYS A 127 -10.47 -3.96 -1.63
C CYS A 127 -10.41 -4.34 -0.14
N GLY A 128 -9.93 -3.43 0.72
CA GLY A 128 -9.92 -3.63 2.16
C GLY A 128 -11.32 -3.76 2.77
N MET A 129 -12.28 -2.95 2.31
CA MET A 129 -13.68 -3.03 2.73
C MET A 129 -14.35 -4.32 2.25
N GLN A 130 -14.17 -4.70 0.98
CA GLN A 130 -14.72 -5.94 0.42
C GLN A 130 -14.20 -7.17 1.15
N LYS A 131 -12.90 -7.19 1.48
CA LYS A 131 -12.26 -8.28 2.23
C LYS A 131 -12.47 -8.20 3.75
N LYS A 132 -13.23 -7.19 4.24
CA LYS A 132 -13.51 -6.94 5.67
C LYS A 132 -12.25 -6.69 6.52
N PHE A 133 -11.15 -6.26 5.91
CA PHE A 133 -9.99 -5.72 6.63
C PHE A 133 -10.21 -4.28 7.08
N ILE A 134 -11.08 -3.55 6.38
CA ILE A 134 -11.51 -2.20 6.73
C ILE A 134 -12.99 -2.22 7.10
N SER A 135 -13.33 -1.59 8.23
CA SER A 135 -14.72 -1.45 8.68
C SER A 135 -15.53 -0.62 7.68
N ALA A 136 -16.83 -0.94 7.55
CA ALA A 136 -17.79 -0.10 6.82
C ALA A 136 -17.88 1.33 7.38
N THR A 137 -17.53 1.52 8.66
CA THR A 137 -17.47 2.83 9.34
C THR A 137 -16.07 3.46 9.30
N LEU A 138 -15.35 3.28 8.19
CA LEU A 138 -13.99 3.80 7.99
C LEU A 138 -13.88 5.28 8.40
N GLN A 139 -12.85 5.59 9.18
CA GLN A 139 -12.47 6.94 9.52
C GLN A 139 -11.10 7.25 8.89
N ILE A 140 -11.06 8.26 8.04
CA ILE A 140 -9.85 8.73 7.37
C ILE A 140 -9.31 9.94 8.12
N HIS A 141 -8.02 9.87 8.44
CA HIS A 141 -7.26 10.90 9.13
C HIS A 141 -5.89 11.08 8.46
N GLY A 142 -5.35 12.30 8.52
CA GLY A 142 -3.95 12.56 8.21
C GLY A 142 -3.05 12.27 9.41
N HIS A 143 -1.75 12.06 9.20
CA HIS A 143 -0.82 11.87 10.33
C HIS A 143 -0.79 13.10 11.27
N ARG A 144 -0.97 14.30 10.70
CA ARG A 144 -1.14 15.57 11.41
C ARG A 144 -2.32 15.62 12.37
N ASP A 145 -3.27 14.70 12.25
CA ASP A 145 -4.41 14.60 13.15
C ASP A 145 -4.05 13.86 14.44
N ALA A 146 -2.95 13.10 14.46
CA ALA A 146 -2.49 12.34 15.63
C ALA A 146 -1.24 12.93 16.30
N LYS A 147 -0.44 13.71 15.57
CA LYS A 147 0.84 14.25 16.04
C LYS A 147 1.15 15.60 15.41
N CYS A 148 2.02 16.38 16.04
CA CYS A 148 2.51 17.66 15.52
C CYS A 148 3.50 17.47 14.37
N THR A 149 2.94 17.16 13.21
CA THR A 149 3.64 16.96 11.95
C THR A 149 2.84 17.60 10.81
N ILE A 150 3.52 17.98 9.73
CA ILE A 150 2.85 18.41 8.50
C ILE A 150 2.35 17.22 7.66
N CYS A 151 2.80 16.00 7.92
CA CYS A 151 2.39 14.79 7.20
C CYS A 151 0.84 14.65 7.23
N PRO A 152 0.15 14.36 6.11
CA PRO A 152 0.65 13.87 4.83
C PRO A 152 1.10 14.96 3.83
N GLY A 153 1.22 16.21 4.27
CA GLY A 153 1.45 17.38 3.42
C GLY A 153 0.14 18.13 3.16
N THR A 154 0.22 19.45 2.99
CA THR A 154 -0.95 20.32 2.90
C THR A 154 -1.80 20.05 1.66
N ALA A 155 -1.19 19.82 0.49
CA ALA A 155 -1.90 19.50 -0.75
C ALA A 155 -2.65 18.16 -0.64
N LEU A 156 -1.97 17.08 -0.25
CA LEU A 156 -2.61 15.76 -0.07
C LEU A 156 -3.68 15.79 1.05
N TYR A 157 -3.43 16.50 2.15
CA TYR A 157 -4.44 16.68 3.20
C TYR A 157 -5.68 17.42 2.67
N GLY A 158 -5.49 18.42 1.80
CA GLY A 158 -6.55 19.11 1.07
C GLY A 158 -7.47 18.17 0.29
N ILE A 159 -6.88 17.19 -0.39
CA ILE A 159 -7.60 16.20 -1.20
C ILE A 159 -8.36 15.19 -0.34
N ILE A 160 -7.71 14.58 0.66
CA ILE A 160 -8.36 13.53 1.48
C ILE A 160 -9.53 14.07 2.32
N LYS A 161 -9.55 15.37 2.61
CA LYS A 161 -10.70 16.04 3.25
C LYS A 161 -12.00 15.87 2.47
N GLN A 162 -11.90 15.67 1.17
CA GLN A 162 -13.06 15.51 0.28
C GLN A 162 -13.51 14.05 0.17
N TRP A 163 -12.77 13.10 0.75
CA TRP A 163 -13.08 11.67 0.63
C TRP A 163 -14.15 11.24 1.62
N THR A 164 -14.98 10.30 1.20
CA THR A 164 -15.96 9.66 2.08
C THR A 164 -15.25 8.99 3.26
N GLY A 165 -15.78 9.20 4.46
CA GLY A 165 -15.17 8.69 5.70
C GLY A 165 -14.10 9.60 6.30
N PHE A 166 -13.77 10.73 5.66
CA PHE A 166 -12.90 11.73 6.29
C PHE A 166 -13.54 12.26 7.59
N LYS A 167 -12.77 12.20 8.67
CA LYS A 167 -13.15 12.79 9.96
C LYS A 167 -12.23 13.95 10.32
N GLY A 168 -10.92 13.79 10.09
CA GLY A 168 -9.92 14.81 10.40
C GLY A 168 -9.89 15.22 11.87
N GLY A 169 -9.12 16.27 12.16
CA GLY A 169 -9.09 16.91 13.48
C GLY A 169 -8.28 16.13 14.51
N LYS A 170 -7.98 16.77 15.65
CA LYS A 170 -7.11 16.17 16.67
C LYS A 170 -7.73 14.89 17.24
N LEU A 171 -7.03 13.78 17.03
CA LEU A 171 -7.37 12.47 17.52
C LEU A 171 -7.14 12.36 19.03
N LEU A 172 -7.80 11.39 19.67
CA LEU A 172 -7.61 11.11 21.10
C LEU A 172 -6.14 10.74 21.36
N GLY A 173 -5.52 11.36 22.35
CA GLY A 173 -4.09 11.17 22.65
C GLY A 173 -3.16 11.90 21.68
N TYR A 174 -3.64 12.97 21.05
CA TYR A 174 -2.81 13.89 20.25
C TYR A 174 -1.66 14.47 21.09
N VAL A 175 -0.42 14.31 20.60
CA VAL A 175 0.78 14.82 21.28
C VAL A 175 1.63 15.65 20.30
N CYS A 176 2.04 16.83 20.76
CA CYS A 176 3.25 17.51 20.33
C CYS A 176 4.35 17.13 21.33
#